data_AF-A0A7C1I3M2-F1
#
_entry.id   AF-A0A7C1I3M2-F1
#
_cell.length_a   1.000
_cell.length_b   1.000
_cell.length_c   1.000
_cell.angle_alpha   90.00
_cell.angle_beta   90.00
_cell.angle_gamma   90.00
#
_symmetry.space_group_name_H-M   'P 1'
#
loop_
_entity.id
_entity.type
_entity.pdbx_description
1 polymer ?
#
loop_
_entity_poly.entity_id
_entity_poly.type
_entity_poly.pdbx_seq_one_letter_code
_entity_poly.pdbx_strand_id
1 'polypeptide(L)'
;MPNKIKSRRVTIPPVMEGFKPFGMPMREIEPMVLSYEEFEAIRLSDYDNLKQEESAEKMNISRPTFTRLYNKARRNIARAFIEGKAIIIKGGTFYTDDFWYKCRSCHETMVTMKPAKMCHTCDSNEIIQLNQ
;
A
#
# COMPACT_ATOMS: atom_id res chain seq x y z
N MET A 1 28.81 -5.20 0.08
CA MET A 1 27.87 -6.27 -0.33
C MET A 1 26.49 -5.64 -0.49
N PRO A 2 25.76 -5.85 -1.60
CA PRO A 2 24.38 -5.38 -1.71
C PRO A 2 23.56 -6.12 -0.66
N ASN A 3 22.98 -5.38 0.29
CA ASN A 3 22.22 -5.97 1.38
C ASN A 3 20.93 -6.57 0.80
N LYS A 4 20.69 -7.87 0.98
CA LYS A 4 19.49 -8.54 0.50
C LYS A 4 18.28 -7.85 1.12
N ILE A 5 17.44 -7.21 0.30
CA ILE A 5 16.23 -6.54 0.78
C ILE A 5 15.31 -7.65 1.29
N LYS A 6 15.12 -7.69 2.62
CA LYS A 6 14.17 -8.62 3.25
C LYS A 6 12.75 -8.11 2.98
N SER A 7 11.85 -9.02 2.60
CA SER A 7 10.43 -8.72 2.48
C SER A 7 9.87 -8.24 3.82
N ARG A 8 9.03 -7.21 3.78
CA ARG A 8 8.40 -6.61 4.98
C ARG A 8 6.95 -7.03 5.09
N ARG A 9 6.42 -7.18 6.30
CA ARG A 9 5.00 -7.52 6.47
C ARG A 9 4.12 -6.31 6.17
N VAL A 10 3.06 -6.53 5.40
CA VAL A 10 1.94 -5.57 5.26
C VAL A 10 0.66 -6.29 5.63
N THR A 11 -0.20 -5.61 6.40
CA THR A 11 -1.37 -6.26 7.02
C THR A 11 -2.68 -5.97 6.30
N ILE A 12 -2.79 -4.83 5.60
CA ILE A 12 -4.07 -4.38 5.03
C ILE A 12 -3.85 -3.89 3.59
N PRO A 13 -4.71 -4.26 2.62
CA PRO A 13 -4.68 -3.69 1.28
C PRO A 13 -5.13 -2.22 1.28
N PRO A 14 -4.56 -1.37 0.43
CA PRO A 14 -5.14 -0.06 0.20
C PRO A 14 -6.53 -0.23 -0.42
N VAL A 15 -7.50 0.56 0.06
CA VAL A 15 -8.88 0.52 -0.45
C VAL A 15 -8.93 0.95 -1.91
N MET A 16 -8.05 1.86 -2.30
CA MET A 16 -7.91 2.37 -3.68
C MET A 16 -6.45 2.26 -4.10
N GLU A 17 -6.21 2.02 -5.39
CA GLU A 17 -4.86 1.90 -5.96
C GLU A 17 -4.08 3.23 -5.97
N GLY A 18 -4.73 4.34 -5.64
CA GLY A 18 -4.10 5.66 -5.64
C GLY A 18 -5.07 6.82 -5.45
N PHE A 19 -4.51 8.02 -5.49
CA PHE A 19 -5.20 9.30 -5.38
C PHE A 19 -4.70 10.23 -6.49
N LYS A 20 -5.58 11.08 -7.04
CA LYS A 20 -5.18 12.05 -8.06
C LYS A 20 -5.62 13.47 -7.67
N PRO A 21 -4.84 14.51 -8.00
CA PRO A 21 -5.28 15.88 -7.85
C PRO A 21 -6.47 16.17 -8.77
N PHE A 22 -7.29 17.14 -8.36
CA PHE A 22 -8.39 17.64 -9.17
C PHE A 22 -7.87 18.65 -10.21
N GLY A 23 -8.58 18.78 -11.34
CA GLY A 23 -8.30 19.80 -12.34
C GLY A 23 -7.28 19.44 -13.43
N MET A 24 -6.64 18.27 -13.38
CA MET A 24 -5.72 17.80 -14.44
C MET A 24 -6.05 16.38 -14.92
N PRO A 25 -6.02 16.11 -16.23
CA PRO A 25 -6.15 14.75 -16.79
C PRO A 25 -5.00 13.84 -16.34
N MET A 26 -5.29 12.57 -16.03
CA MET A 26 -4.27 11.61 -15.56
C MET A 26 -3.11 11.41 -16.56
N ARG A 27 -3.38 11.53 -17.86
CA ARG A 27 -2.37 11.42 -18.93
C ARG A 27 -1.30 12.52 -18.90
N GLU A 28 -1.60 13.65 -18.24
CA GLU A 28 -0.71 14.82 -18.13
C GLU A 28 0.02 14.85 -16.77
N ILE A 29 -0.31 13.94 -15.86
CA ILE A 29 0.25 13.86 -14.52
C ILE A 29 1.31 12.76 -14.47
N GLU A 30 2.54 13.10 -14.08
CA GLU A 30 3.54 12.11 -13.70
C GLU A 30 3.22 11.57 -12.28
N PRO A 31 2.85 10.28 -12.11
CA PRO A 31 2.45 9.78 -10.81
C PRO A 31 3.66 9.51 -9.90
N MET A 32 3.50 9.86 -8.63
CA MET A 32 4.35 9.41 -7.54
C MET A 32 3.96 8.00 -7.12
N VAL A 33 4.91 7.07 -7.20
CA VAL A 33 4.68 5.69 -6.73
C VAL A 33 5.02 5.60 -5.24
N LEU A 34 4.04 5.15 -4.47
CA LEU A 34 4.19 4.73 -3.08
C LEU A 34 4.19 3.20 -3.06
N SER A 35 5.20 2.56 -2.47
CA SER A 35 5.15 1.09 -2.32
C SER A 35 4.11 0.66 -1.28
N TYR A 36 3.68 -0.60 -1.30
CA TYR A 36 2.80 -1.13 -0.25
C TYR A 36 3.41 -1.01 1.14
N GLU A 37 4.73 -1.15 1.23
CA GLU A 37 5.48 -0.98 2.48
C GLU A 37 5.46 0.50 2.96
N GLU A 38 5.58 1.45 2.03
CA GLU A 38 5.51 2.88 2.34
C GLU A 38 4.08 3.27 2.77
N PHE A 39 3.06 2.72 2.13
CA PHE A 39 1.66 2.86 2.54
C PHE A 39 1.44 2.33 3.96
N GLU A 40 1.90 1.13 4.26
CA GLU A 40 1.76 0.52 5.59
C GLU A 40 2.47 1.33 6.67
N ALA A 41 3.66 1.89 6.37
CA ALA A 41 4.38 2.73 7.31
C ALA A 41 3.60 4.00 7.67
N ILE A 42 2.95 4.64 6.69
CA ILE A 42 2.09 5.80 6.91
C ILE A 42 0.83 5.39 7.68
N ARG A 43 0.21 4.26 7.33
CA ARG A 43 -0.95 3.73 8.06
C ARG A 43 -0.63 3.50 9.53
N LEU A 44 0.46 2.78 9.83
CA LEU A 44 0.84 2.45 11.20
C LEU A 44 1.24 3.68 12.03
N SER A 45 2.04 4.59 11.46
CA SER A 45 2.56 5.73 12.22
C SER A 45 1.64 6.94 12.22
N ASP A 46 1.04 7.31 11.08
CA ASP A 46 0.26 8.56 10.97
C ASP A 46 -1.25 8.33 11.14
N TYR A 47 -1.77 7.16 10.76
CA TYR A 47 -3.21 6.85 10.89
C TYR A 47 -3.55 6.11 12.20
N ASP A 48 -2.83 5.03 12.52
CA ASP A 48 -3.00 4.28 13.78
C ASP A 48 -2.27 4.95 14.97
N ASN A 49 -1.46 5.98 14.71
CA ASN A 49 -0.69 6.74 15.70
C ASN A 49 0.25 5.87 16.58
N LEU A 50 0.81 4.80 16.01
CA LEU A 50 1.72 3.91 16.72
C LEU A 50 3.13 4.49 16.80
N LYS A 51 3.87 4.09 17.83
CA LYS A 51 5.30 4.42 17.92
C LYS A 51 6.07 3.71 16.81
N GLN A 52 7.20 4.29 16.40
CA GLN A 52 8.05 3.69 15.36
C GLN A 52 8.55 2.29 15.72
N GLU A 53 8.73 2.01 17.01
CA GLU A 53 9.14 0.69 17.49
C GLU A 53 8.05 -0.36 17.28
N GLU A 54 6.82 -0.07 17.73
CA GLU A 54 5.64 -0.91 17.53
C GLU A 54 5.33 -1.11 16.03
N SER A 55 5.49 -0.06 15.23
CA SER A 55 5.30 -0.12 13.78
C SER A 55 6.36 -1.01 13.11
N ALA A 56 7.61 -0.95 13.57
CA ALA A 56 8.69 -1.79 13.07
C ALA A 56 8.46 -3.28 13.40
N GLU A 57 8.00 -3.58 14.61
CA GLU A 57 7.59 -4.93 15.03
C GLU A 57 6.44 -5.45 14.17
N LYS A 58 5.41 -4.63 13.95
CA LYS A 58 4.28 -4.97 13.07
C LYS A 58 4.73 -5.24 11.63
N MET A 59 5.73 -4.56 11.11
CA MET A 59 6.29 -4.81 9.78
C MET A 59 7.39 -5.89 9.73
N ASN A 60 7.73 -6.50 10.87
CA ASN A 60 8.82 -7.48 11.02
C ASN A 60 10.19 -6.97 10.53
N ILE A 61 10.53 -5.73 10.88
CA ILE A 61 11.79 -5.06 10.52
C ILE A 61 12.42 -4.36 11.72
N SER A 62 13.70 -4.00 11.60
CA SER A 62 14.35 -3.19 12.64
C SER A 62 13.84 -1.75 12.65
N ARG A 63 13.79 -1.14 13.84
CA ARG A 63 13.40 0.27 14.03
C ARG A 63 14.11 1.24 13.07
N PRO A 64 15.45 1.19 12.85
CA PRO A 64 16.11 2.07 11.88
C PRO A 64 15.66 1.85 10.43
N THR A 65 15.28 0.62 10.07
CA THR A 65 14.75 0.31 8.74
C THR A 65 13.36 0.90 8.56
N PHE A 66 12.51 0.77 9.60
CA PHE A 66 11.20 1.41 9.62
C PHE A 66 11.32 2.93 9.51
N THR A 67 12.18 3.58 10.31
CA THR A 67 12.38 5.04 10.25
C THR A 67 12.77 5.52 8.85
N ARG A 68 13.67 4.80 8.15
CA ARG A 68 14.05 5.13 6.76
C ARG A 68 12.88 4.99 5.79
N LEU A 69 12.10 3.92 5.93
CA LEU A 69 10.91 3.64 5.12
C LEU A 69 9.85 4.73 5.31
N TYR A 70 9.50 5.01 6.56
CA TYR A 70 8.54 6.04 6.94
C TYR A 70 8.96 7.44 6.43
N ASN A 71 10.22 7.83 6.61
CA ASN A 71 10.73 9.10 6.10
C ASN A 71 10.71 9.18 4.57
N LYS A 72 10.90 8.04 3.87
CA LYS A 72 10.77 7.98 2.41
C LYS A 72 9.31 8.15 2.00
N ALA A 73 8.38 7.45 2.65
CA ALA A 73 6.95 7.57 2.41
C ALA A 73 6.45 9.02 2.59
N ARG A 74 6.79 9.67 3.72
CA ARG A 74 6.42 11.06 3.98
C ARG A 74 6.97 12.04 2.94
N ARG A 75 8.22 11.85 2.52
CA ARG A 75 8.81 12.69 1.46
C ARG A 75 8.11 12.51 0.12
N ASN A 76 7.76 11.27 -0.24
CA ASN A 76 7.02 10.99 -1.48
C ASN A 76 5.62 11.62 -1.46
N ILE A 77 4.89 11.50 -0.35
CA ILE A 77 3.57 12.12 -0.17
C ILE A 77 3.68 13.65 -0.22
N ALA A 78 4.62 14.24 0.51
CA ALA A 78 4.84 15.67 0.50
C ALA A 78 5.16 16.17 -0.92
N ARG A 79 6.05 15.47 -1.64
CA ARG A 79 6.38 15.81 -3.02
C ARG A 79 5.17 15.72 -3.94
N ALA A 80 4.31 14.71 -3.76
CA ALA A 80 3.10 14.60 -4.55
C ALA A 80 2.14 15.78 -4.34
N PHE A 81 1.99 16.24 -3.11
CA PHE A 81 1.16 17.41 -2.83
C PHE A 81 1.75 18.72 -3.33
N ILE A 82 3.06 18.92 -3.20
CA ILE A 82 3.72 20.16 -3.64
C ILE A 82 3.86 20.25 -5.17
N GLU A 83 4.16 19.14 -5.85
CA GLU A 83 4.35 19.09 -7.30
C GLU A 83 3.03 18.81 -8.06
N GLY A 84 1.90 18.65 -7.37
CA GLY A 84 0.62 18.34 -8.00
C GLY A 84 0.59 16.98 -8.69
N LYS A 85 1.25 15.97 -8.12
CA LYS A 85 1.32 14.61 -8.67
C LYS A 85 0.21 13.72 -8.11
N ALA A 86 -0.25 12.79 -8.93
CA ALA A 86 -1.05 11.67 -8.46
C ALA A 86 -0.19 10.74 -7.61
N ILE A 87 -0.78 10.08 -6.62
CA ILE A 87 -0.15 9.01 -5.84
C ILE A 87 -0.70 7.69 -6.36
N ILE A 88 0.16 6.72 -6.66
CA ILE A 88 -0.22 5.35 -7.00
C ILE A 88 0.45 4.42 -6.00
N ILE A 89 -0.32 3.56 -5.36
CA ILE A 89 0.15 2.55 -4.41
C ILE A 89 0.39 1.26 -5.16
N LYS A 90 1.67 0.90 -5.38
CA LYS A 90 2.04 -0.35 -6.07
C LYS A 90 3.48 -0.78 -5.80
N GLY A 91 3.74 -2.07 -5.96
CA GLY A 91 5.06 -2.65 -5.87
C GLY A 91 5.68 -2.59 -4.48
N GLY A 92 7.01 -2.73 -4.43
CA GLY A 92 7.74 -2.98 -3.19
C GLY A 92 8.09 -4.46 -3.03
N THR A 93 8.67 -4.80 -1.88
CA THR A 93 9.04 -6.19 -1.55
C THR A 93 8.42 -6.52 -0.21
N PHE A 94 7.23 -7.13 -0.24
CA PHE A 94 6.43 -7.39 0.95
C PHE A 94 5.86 -8.81 0.94
N TYR A 95 5.33 -9.21 2.08
CA TYR A 95 4.49 -10.39 2.21
C TYR A 95 3.27 -10.04 3.06
N THR A 96 2.22 -10.83 2.89
CA THR A 96 0.97 -10.72 3.63
C THR A 96 0.61 -12.11 4.15
N ASP A 97 -0.07 -12.17 5.28
CA ASP A 97 -0.56 -13.43 5.84
C ASP A 97 -1.87 -13.89 5.14
N ASP A 98 -2.50 -12.97 4.42
CA ASP A 98 -3.83 -13.11 3.81
C ASP A 98 -3.79 -12.91 2.28
N PHE A 99 -4.88 -13.27 1.60
CA PHE A 99 -5.12 -12.98 0.19
C PHE A 99 -5.97 -11.71 0.05
N TRP A 100 -5.54 -10.80 -0.81
CA TRP A 100 -6.26 -9.55 -1.05
C TRP A 100 -6.85 -9.54 -2.44
N TYR A 101 -8.14 -9.24 -2.55
CA TYR A 101 -8.80 -9.11 -3.85
C TYR A 101 -9.57 -7.80 -3.98
N LYS A 102 -9.65 -7.30 -5.22
CA LYS A 102 -10.53 -6.20 -5.62
C LYS A 102 -11.55 -6.71 -6.62
N CYS A 103 -12.83 -6.50 -6.35
CA CYS A 103 -13.87 -6.80 -7.34
C CYS A 103 -13.94 -5.68 -8.40
N ARG A 104 -13.97 -6.04 -9.69
CA ARG A 104 -14.16 -5.08 -10.78
C ARG A 104 -15.61 -4.61 -10.90
N SER A 105 -16.57 -5.45 -10.50
CA SER A 105 -18.00 -5.17 -10.70
C SER A 105 -18.58 -4.27 -9.60
N CYS A 106 -18.20 -4.48 -8.32
CA CYS A 106 -18.70 -3.65 -7.21
C CYS A 106 -17.62 -2.80 -6.52
N HIS A 107 -16.37 -2.88 -6.94
CA HIS A 107 -15.24 -2.15 -6.36
C HIS A 107 -14.97 -2.43 -4.88
N GLU A 108 -15.51 -3.51 -4.32
CA GLU A 108 -15.21 -3.93 -2.95
C GLU A 108 -13.79 -4.50 -2.85
N THR A 109 -13.09 -4.19 -1.75
CA THR A 109 -11.79 -4.80 -1.42
C THR A 109 -11.99 -5.85 -0.34
N MET A 110 -11.62 -7.09 -0.63
CA MET A 110 -11.79 -8.22 0.30
C MET A 110 -10.45 -8.79 0.74
N VAL A 111 -10.42 -9.22 2.00
CA VAL A 111 -9.28 -9.90 2.63
C VAL A 111 -9.76 -11.28 3.06
N THR A 112 -9.10 -12.34 2.59
CA THR A 112 -9.49 -13.71 2.87
C THR A 112 -8.30 -14.56 3.31
N MET A 113 -8.53 -15.49 4.25
CA MET A 113 -7.48 -16.44 4.70
C MET A 113 -7.16 -17.52 3.67
N LYS A 114 -8.09 -17.76 2.74
CA LYS A 114 -7.99 -18.77 1.68
C LYS A 114 -8.25 -18.10 0.33
N PRO A 115 -7.75 -18.66 -0.78
CA PRO A 115 -8.02 -18.13 -2.10
C PRO A 115 -9.51 -18.03 -2.38
N ALA A 116 -9.97 -16.85 -2.80
CA ALA A 116 -11.34 -16.61 -3.21
C ALA A 116 -11.49 -16.82 -4.73
N LYS A 117 -12.66 -17.27 -5.16
CA LYS A 117 -13.01 -17.40 -6.59
C LYS A 117 -14.06 -16.37 -7.05
N MET A 118 -14.75 -15.74 -6.11
CA MET A 118 -15.84 -14.82 -6.34
C MET A 118 -15.87 -13.73 -5.26
N CYS A 119 -16.55 -12.62 -5.56
CA CYS A 119 -16.78 -11.55 -4.61
C CYS A 119 -17.86 -11.92 -3.60
N HIS A 120 -17.56 -11.76 -2.30
CA HIS A 120 -18.53 -12.04 -1.23
C HIS A 120 -19.68 -11.02 -1.11
N THR A 121 -19.62 -9.91 -1.87
CA THR A 121 -20.61 -8.84 -1.82
C THR A 121 -21.59 -8.88 -3.00
N CYS A 122 -21.12 -9.29 -4.18
CA CYS A 122 -21.93 -9.26 -5.41
C CYS A 122 -21.89 -10.57 -6.21
N ASP A 123 -21.23 -11.61 -5.70
CA ASP A 123 -21.05 -12.93 -6.33
C ASP A 123 -20.40 -12.91 -7.72
N SER A 124 -19.84 -11.77 -8.14
CA SER A 124 -19.10 -11.66 -9.40
C SER A 124 -17.78 -12.44 -9.33
N ASN A 125 -17.45 -13.11 -10.43
CA ASN A 125 -16.16 -13.78 -10.62
C ASN A 125 -15.05 -12.83 -11.10
N GLU A 126 -15.36 -11.54 -11.30
CA GLU A 126 -14.40 -10.54 -11.75
C GLU A 126 -13.58 -9.96 -10.59
N ILE A 127 -12.79 -10.81 -9.93
CA ILE A 127 -11.89 -10.41 -8.84
C ILE A 127 -10.43 -10.39 -9.31
N ILE A 128 -9.68 -9.37 -8.89
CA ILE A 128 -8.24 -9.22 -9.14
C ILE A 128 -7.51 -9.41 -7.82
N GLN A 129 -6.48 -10.26 -7.79
CA GLN A 129 -5.61 -10.37 -6.62
C GLN A 129 -4.63 -9.19 -6.56
N LEU A 130 -4.54 -8.49 -5.43
CA LEU A 130 -3.75 -7.26 -5.26
C LEU A 130 -2.30 -7.51 -4.81
N ASN A 131 -2.06 -8.61 -4.10
CA ASN A 131 -0.82 -8.92 -3.38
C ASN A 131 0.05 -9.99 -4.07
N GLN A 132 0.05 -10.01 -5.42
CA GLN A 132 0.96 -10.86 -6.20
C GLN A 132 2.29 -10.15 -6.49
#